data_AF-A0A7R9QV78-F1
#
_entry.id   AF-A0A7R9QV78-F1
#
_cell.length_a   1.000
_cell.length_b   1.000
_cell.length_c   1.000
_cell.angle_alpha   90.00
_cell.angle_beta   90.00
_cell.angle_gamma   90.00
#
_symmetry.space_group_name_H-M   'P 1'
#
loop_
_entity.id
_entity.type
_entity.pdbx_description
1 polymer ?
#
loop_
_entity_poly.entity_id
_entity_poly.type
_entity_poly.pdbx_seq_one_letter_code
_entity_poly.pdbx_strand_id
1 'polypeptide(L)'
;MLFVTNNDTVYGLGANGYGYLGFGHNMDVKTPLIIRELCGQRIQQFINGGDFVLAINEDNHVLSWGHNHRGQCARDLTPKGVYLKPQLISQLNDKNIAYICCGALHSLALTTDGKAYGWGDNTCGQIGCGYFNTWGQIVLITKLGHNSHENHYKNLFIELSAIGSGGFGTVFKVKHKIDEHIYAVKRVQIKDFSEEYLQRVYNEVKTLGKLSPEYCVQYYNSWPESKHLYIQMEFCSQNLRNIVEVKPQVFGRQLGEAMDCV
;
A
#
# COMPACT_ATOMS: atom_id res chain seq x y z
N MET A 1 -7.68 -12.80 -24.20
CA MET A 1 -8.19 -11.63 -24.93
C MET A 1 -9.68 -11.49 -24.65
N LEU A 2 -10.13 -10.26 -24.43
CA LEU A 2 -11.53 -9.88 -24.23
C LEU A 2 -11.87 -8.80 -25.26
N PHE A 3 -13.06 -8.86 -25.83
CA PHE A 3 -13.54 -7.82 -26.73
C PHE A 3 -15.07 -7.71 -26.65
N VAL A 4 -15.57 -6.50 -26.91
CA VAL A 4 -16.99 -6.18 -26.93
C VAL A 4 -17.38 -5.79 -28.36
N THR A 5 -18.55 -6.24 -28.79
CA THR A 5 -19.14 -5.91 -30.10
C THR A 5 -20.11 -4.74 -29.98
N ASN A 6 -20.49 -4.13 -31.12
CA ASN A 6 -21.39 -2.96 -31.15
C ASN A 6 -22.80 -3.23 -30.58
N ASN A 7 -23.20 -4.49 -30.43
CA ASN A 7 -24.45 -4.91 -29.79
C ASN A 7 -24.23 -5.33 -28.33
N ASP A 8 -23.17 -4.84 -27.69
CA ASP A 8 -22.85 -5.06 -26.27
C ASP A 8 -22.73 -6.55 -25.88
N THR A 9 -22.28 -7.37 -26.83
CA THR A 9 -21.94 -8.77 -26.57
C THR A 9 -20.45 -8.87 -26.29
N VAL A 10 -20.10 -9.49 -25.17
CA VAL A 10 -18.72 -9.61 -24.72
C VAL A 10 -18.22 -11.02 -24.97
N TYR A 11 -17.05 -11.13 -25.61
CA TYR A 11 -16.40 -12.38 -25.93
C TYR A 11 -15.04 -12.51 -25.25
N GLY A 12 -14.69 -13.73 -24.88
CA GLY A 12 -13.37 -14.12 -24.38
C GLY A 12 -12.76 -15.27 -25.18
N LEU A 13 -11.44 -15.22 -25.37
CA LEU A 13 -10.63 -16.31 -25.93
C LEU A 13 -9.17 -16.21 -25.49
N GLY A 14 -8.45 -17.33 -25.58
CA GLY A 14 -7.04 -17.46 -25.27
C GLY A 14 -6.80 -18.21 -23.97
N ALA A 15 -5.62 -17.98 -23.38
CA ALA A 15 -5.25 -18.53 -22.08
C ALA A 15 -6.20 -18.04 -20.98
N ASN A 16 -6.39 -18.85 -19.94
CA ASN A 16 -7.33 -18.56 -18.85
C ASN A 16 -6.89 -19.11 -17.48
N GLY A 17 -5.58 -19.30 -17.27
CA GLY A 17 -5.05 -20.01 -16.09
C GLY A 17 -5.52 -19.49 -14.72
N TYR A 18 -5.75 -18.18 -14.58
CA TYR A 18 -6.32 -17.56 -13.37
C TYR A 18 -7.78 -17.13 -13.52
N GLY A 19 -8.49 -17.62 -14.55
CA GLY A 19 -9.89 -17.25 -14.79
C GLY A 19 -10.07 -15.81 -15.29
N TYR A 20 -9.03 -15.16 -15.79
CA TYR A 20 -9.09 -13.78 -16.28
C TYR A 20 -9.93 -13.61 -17.56
N LEU A 21 -10.42 -14.69 -18.17
CA LEU A 21 -11.49 -14.60 -19.19
C LEU A 21 -12.90 -14.48 -18.59
N GLY A 22 -13.10 -14.74 -17.29
CA GLY A 22 -14.36 -14.46 -16.61
C GLY A 22 -15.48 -15.49 -16.78
N PHE A 23 -15.20 -16.68 -17.32
CA PHE A 23 -16.22 -17.72 -17.58
C PHE A 23 -16.68 -18.52 -16.34
N GLY A 24 -16.14 -18.25 -15.15
CA GLY A 24 -16.37 -19.08 -13.96
C GLY A 24 -15.52 -20.35 -13.89
N HIS A 25 -14.58 -20.52 -14.82
CA HIS A 25 -13.57 -21.59 -14.84
C HIS A 25 -12.23 -21.03 -15.33
N ASN A 26 -11.16 -21.82 -15.20
CA ASN A 26 -9.79 -21.46 -15.61
C ASN A 26 -9.25 -22.27 -16.80
N MET A 27 -10.12 -22.99 -17.52
CA MET A 27 -9.77 -23.66 -18.76
C MET A 27 -9.59 -22.67 -19.90
N ASP A 28 -8.55 -22.87 -20.72
CA ASP A 28 -8.27 -22.08 -21.92
C ASP A 28 -9.39 -22.20 -22.96
N VAL A 29 -9.61 -21.12 -23.69
CA VAL A 29 -10.71 -20.99 -24.64
C VAL A 29 -10.14 -20.76 -26.04
N LYS A 30 -10.23 -21.76 -26.91
CA LYS A 30 -9.58 -21.74 -28.24
C LYS A 30 -10.33 -20.94 -29.30
N THR A 31 -11.62 -20.67 -29.09
CA THR A 31 -12.49 -19.92 -29.99
C THR A 31 -13.29 -18.90 -29.19
N PRO A 32 -13.67 -17.73 -29.75
CA PRO A 32 -14.46 -16.74 -29.02
C PRO A 32 -15.74 -17.33 -28.40
N LEU A 33 -15.87 -17.21 -27.08
CA LEU A 33 -17.07 -17.60 -26.34
C LEU A 33 -17.69 -16.38 -25.65
N ILE A 34 -19.02 -16.37 -25.56
CA ILE A 34 -19.78 -15.28 -24.94
C ILE A 34 -19.63 -15.33 -23.41
N ILE A 35 -19.24 -14.20 -22.81
CA ILE A 35 -19.20 -14.01 -21.36
C ILE A 35 -20.52 -13.36 -20.96
N ARG A 36 -21.51 -14.19 -20.61
CA ARG A 36 -22.90 -13.76 -20.38
C ARG A 36 -23.02 -12.72 -19.28
N GLU A 37 -22.19 -12.85 -18.25
CA GLU A 37 -22.14 -11.95 -17.09
C GLU A 37 -21.81 -10.50 -17.46
N LEU A 38 -21.14 -10.26 -18.59
CA LEU A 38 -20.76 -8.92 -19.06
C LEU A 38 -21.65 -8.38 -20.18
N CYS A 39 -22.47 -9.22 -20.81
CA CYS A 39 -23.34 -8.78 -21.89
C CYS A 39 -24.46 -7.88 -21.37
N GLY A 40 -24.77 -6.79 -22.08
CA GLY A 40 -25.78 -5.83 -21.65
C GLY A 40 -25.31 -4.86 -20.56
N GLN A 41 -24.07 -4.98 -20.09
CA GLN A 41 -23.50 -4.08 -19.09
C GLN A 41 -22.90 -2.80 -19.70
N ARG A 42 -22.86 -2.65 -21.02
CA ARG A 42 -22.27 -1.51 -21.75
C ARG A 42 -20.82 -1.27 -21.37
N ILE A 43 -20.00 -2.30 -21.55
CA ILE A 43 -18.57 -2.23 -21.19
C ILE A 43 -17.84 -1.27 -22.14
N GLN A 44 -17.20 -0.25 -21.58
CA GLN A 44 -16.43 0.74 -22.33
C GLN A 44 -14.98 0.31 -22.51
N GLN A 45 -14.38 -0.30 -21.48
CA GLN A 45 -12.96 -0.62 -21.49
C GLN A 45 -12.65 -1.85 -20.65
N PHE A 46 -11.68 -2.63 -21.10
CA PHE A 46 -10.99 -3.67 -20.32
C PHE A 46 -9.53 -3.26 -20.10
N ILE A 47 -9.03 -3.42 -18.87
CA ILE A 47 -7.62 -3.28 -18.53
C ILE A 47 -7.09 -4.64 -18.08
N ASN A 48 -6.01 -5.10 -18.69
CA ASN A 48 -5.38 -6.38 -18.37
C ASN A 48 -4.16 -6.15 -17.47
N GLY A 49 -4.19 -6.71 -16.26
CA GLY A 49 -3.09 -6.68 -15.28
C GLY A 49 -2.17 -7.90 -15.34
N GLY A 50 -2.24 -8.71 -16.40
CA GLY A 50 -1.51 -9.96 -16.56
C GLY A 50 -2.36 -11.16 -16.11
N ASP A 51 -2.66 -11.22 -14.81
CA ASP A 51 -3.38 -12.35 -14.20
C ASP A 51 -4.78 -11.98 -13.68
N PHE A 52 -5.17 -10.71 -13.84
CA PHE A 52 -6.47 -10.17 -13.47
C PHE A 52 -6.92 -9.11 -14.47
N VAL A 53 -8.21 -8.78 -14.43
CA VAL A 53 -8.83 -7.82 -15.33
C VAL A 53 -9.64 -6.81 -14.53
N LEU A 54 -9.58 -5.56 -14.96
CA LEU A 54 -10.55 -4.54 -14.62
C LEU A 54 -11.41 -4.24 -15.84
N ALA A 55 -12.69 -3.96 -15.62
CA ALA A 55 -13.56 -3.40 -16.65
C ALA A 55 -14.31 -2.20 -16.10
N ILE A 56 -14.61 -1.23 -16.95
CA ILE A 56 -15.50 -0.11 -16.63
C ILE A 56 -16.62 -0.04 -17.65
N ASN A 57 -17.83 0.28 -17.19
CA ASN A 57 -18.99 0.42 -18.03
C ASN A 57 -19.47 1.88 -18.16
N GLU A 58 -20.47 2.10 -19.01
CA GLU A 58 -21.07 3.43 -19.23
C GLU A 58 -21.72 4.05 -17.97
N ASP A 59 -22.07 3.23 -16.99
CA ASP A 59 -22.60 3.69 -15.70
C ASP A 59 -21.47 4.05 -14.70
N ASN A 60 -20.22 4.09 -15.16
CA ASN A 60 -19.01 4.37 -14.37
C ASN A 60 -18.78 3.37 -13.22
N HIS A 61 -19.33 2.17 -13.36
CA HIS A 61 -19.12 1.05 -12.45
C HIS A 61 -17.90 0.25 -12.86
N VAL A 62 -17.08 -0.12 -11.88
CA VAL A 62 -15.85 -0.91 -12.10
C VAL A 62 -16.08 -2.35 -11.69
N LEU A 63 -15.75 -3.28 -12.59
CA LEU A 63 -15.74 -4.71 -12.33
C LEU A 63 -14.31 -5.24 -12.27
N SER A 64 -14.08 -6.29 -11.48
CA SER A 64 -12.80 -6.99 -11.41
C SER A 64 -12.96 -8.51 -11.28
N TRP A 65 -11.98 -9.24 -11.82
CA TRP A 65 -11.86 -10.69 -11.69
C TRP A 65 -10.45 -11.16 -12.05
N GLY A 66 -10.18 -12.43 -11.77
CA GLY A 66 -8.89 -13.08 -11.93
C GLY A 66 -8.16 -13.26 -10.60
N HIS A 67 -6.84 -13.19 -10.62
CA HIS A 67 -5.99 -13.38 -9.45
C HIS A 67 -6.14 -12.22 -8.44
N ASN A 68 -6.13 -12.53 -7.15
CA ASN A 68 -6.36 -11.58 -6.05
C ASN A 68 -5.46 -11.81 -4.84
N HIS A 69 -4.32 -12.50 -4.95
CA HIS A 69 -3.47 -12.79 -3.77
C HIS A 69 -2.87 -11.54 -3.08
N ARG A 70 -2.93 -10.36 -3.72
CA ARG A 70 -2.48 -9.07 -3.20
C ARG A 70 -3.64 -8.08 -3.04
N GLY A 71 -4.88 -8.52 -3.25
CA GLY A 71 -6.06 -7.66 -3.22
C GLY A 71 -6.28 -6.84 -4.49
N GLN A 72 -5.62 -7.14 -5.62
CA GLN A 72 -5.71 -6.38 -6.87
C GLN A 72 -7.12 -6.33 -7.51
N CYS A 73 -8.02 -7.22 -7.12
CA CYS A 73 -9.44 -7.19 -7.48
C CYS A 73 -10.31 -6.36 -6.50
N ALA A 74 -9.74 -5.71 -5.48
CA ALA A 74 -10.46 -4.94 -4.44
C ALA A 74 -11.52 -5.77 -3.69
N ARG A 75 -11.12 -6.97 -3.26
CA ARG A 75 -12.00 -7.93 -2.61
C ARG A 75 -11.24 -8.70 -1.55
N ASP A 76 -11.98 -9.26 -0.59
CA ASP A 76 -11.42 -10.09 0.46
C ASP A 76 -10.55 -11.22 -0.12
N LEU A 77 -9.54 -11.64 0.64
CA LEU A 77 -8.72 -12.76 0.23
C LEU A 77 -9.52 -14.06 0.43
N THR A 78 -9.81 -14.77 -0.66
CA THR A 78 -10.35 -16.13 -0.57
C THR A 78 -9.20 -17.13 -0.38
N PRO A 79 -9.45 -18.32 0.19
CA PRO A 79 -8.43 -19.37 0.31
C PRO A 79 -7.79 -19.75 -1.03
N LYS A 80 -8.54 -19.59 -2.14
CA LYS A 80 -8.04 -19.85 -3.51
C LYS A 80 -7.34 -18.65 -4.14
N GLY A 81 -7.50 -17.44 -3.59
CA GLY A 81 -6.89 -16.22 -4.10
C GLY A 81 -7.28 -15.84 -5.54
N VAL A 82 -8.38 -16.39 -6.07
CA VAL A 82 -8.81 -16.21 -7.47
C VAL A 82 -10.32 -16.02 -7.56
N TYR A 83 -10.76 -15.09 -8.40
CA TYR A 83 -12.15 -14.81 -8.73
C TYR A 83 -12.41 -15.11 -10.20
N LEU A 84 -13.17 -16.16 -10.49
CA LEU A 84 -13.31 -16.67 -11.87
C LEU A 84 -14.41 -15.96 -12.68
N LYS A 85 -15.18 -15.05 -12.07
CA LYS A 85 -16.28 -14.32 -12.71
C LYS A 85 -16.13 -12.82 -12.48
N PRO A 86 -16.47 -11.98 -13.48
CA PRO A 86 -16.56 -10.54 -13.33
C PRO A 86 -17.52 -10.18 -12.21
N GLN A 87 -17.08 -9.30 -11.31
CA GLN A 87 -17.93 -8.79 -10.24
C GLN A 87 -17.69 -7.31 -10.01
N LEU A 88 -18.76 -6.63 -9.64
CA LEU A 88 -18.74 -5.22 -9.28
C LEU A 88 -17.88 -4.97 -8.04
N ILE A 89 -17.03 -3.94 -8.10
CA ILE A 89 -16.33 -3.40 -6.94
C ILE A 89 -17.28 -2.42 -6.23
N SER A 90 -18.10 -2.94 -5.30
CA SER A 90 -19.15 -2.17 -4.62
C SER A 90 -18.63 -0.92 -3.89
N GLN A 91 -17.38 -0.95 -3.41
CA GLN A 91 -16.73 0.16 -2.72
C GLN A 91 -16.48 1.40 -3.62
N LEU A 92 -16.55 1.26 -4.95
CA LEU A 92 -16.38 2.35 -5.91
C LEU A 92 -17.71 2.84 -6.50
N ASN A 93 -18.83 2.19 -6.17
CA ASN A 93 -20.10 2.39 -6.86
C ASN A 93 -20.66 3.83 -6.73
N ASP A 94 -20.34 4.52 -5.65
CA ASP A 94 -20.77 5.89 -5.35
C ASP A 94 -19.71 6.95 -5.71
N LYS A 95 -18.60 6.55 -6.35
CA LYS A 95 -17.45 7.44 -6.61
C LYS A 95 -17.43 8.05 -8.02
N ASN A 96 -18.26 7.54 -8.94
CA ASN A 96 -18.35 8.04 -10.31
C ASN A 96 -16.99 8.03 -11.04
N ILE A 97 -16.51 6.81 -11.35
CA ILE A 97 -15.18 6.56 -11.93
C ILE A 97 -15.13 7.00 -13.39
N ALA A 98 -14.12 7.79 -13.76
CA ALA A 98 -13.87 8.22 -15.13
C ALA A 98 -12.82 7.37 -15.84
N TYR A 99 -11.78 6.94 -15.11
CA TYR A 99 -10.68 6.15 -15.69
C TYR A 99 -10.21 5.07 -14.73
N ILE A 100 -9.73 3.96 -15.30
CA ILE A 100 -9.11 2.85 -14.59
C ILE A 100 -7.77 2.50 -15.24
N CYS A 101 -6.82 2.06 -14.42
CA CYS A 101 -5.59 1.44 -14.90
C CYS A 101 -5.05 0.43 -13.87
N CYS A 102 -4.13 -0.43 -14.29
CA CYS A 102 -3.48 -1.37 -13.38
C CYS A 102 -2.04 -1.66 -13.77
N GLY A 103 -1.24 -2.02 -12.77
CA GLY A 103 0.01 -2.75 -12.95
C GLY A 103 -0.21 -4.26 -12.77
N ALA A 104 0.87 -5.00 -12.58
CA ALA A 104 0.80 -6.47 -12.45
C ALA A 104 0.01 -6.94 -11.21
N LEU A 105 0.08 -6.17 -10.11
CA LEU A 105 -0.45 -6.57 -8.80
C LEU A 105 -1.23 -5.46 -8.10
N HIS A 106 -1.47 -4.33 -8.76
CA HIS A 106 -2.13 -3.17 -8.18
C HIS A 106 -3.00 -2.47 -9.22
N SER A 107 -3.93 -1.67 -8.73
CA SER A 107 -4.98 -1.06 -9.53
C SER A 107 -5.22 0.36 -9.07
N LEU A 108 -5.60 1.22 -10.01
CA LEU A 108 -5.90 2.63 -9.77
C LEU A 108 -7.20 3.00 -10.48
N ALA A 109 -7.93 3.94 -9.90
CA ALA A 109 -9.11 4.54 -10.49
C ALA A 109 -9.12 6.06 -10.26
N LEU A 110 -9.55 6.82 -11.26
CA LEU A 110 -9.72 8.27 -11.19
C LEU A 110 -11.20 8.60 -11.36
N THR A 111 -11.75 9.37 -10.44
CA THR A 111 -13.14 9.84 -10.51
C THR A 111 -13.27 11.03 -11.44
N THR A 112 -14.51 11.28 -11.88
CA THR A 112 -14.88 12.48 -12.65
C THR A 112 -14.60 13.79 -11.90
N ASP A 113 -14.61 13.79 -10.57
CA ASP A 113 -14.29 14.95 -9.72
C ASP A 113 -12.78 15.06 -9.36
N GLY A 114 -11.93 14.25 -9.99
CA GLY A 114 -10.47 14.36 -9.89
C GLY A 114 -9.84 13.67 -8.67
N LYS A 115 -10.59 12.84 -7.93
CA LYS A 115 -10.05 12.00 -6.85
C LYS A 115 -9.47 10.72 -7.41
N ALA A 116 -8.27 10.37 -6.96
CA ALA A 116 -7.62 9.12 -7.34
C ALA A 116 -7.71 8.10 -6.20
N TYR A 117 -7.98 6.85 -6.54
CA TYR A 117 -8.06 5.71 -5.64
C TYR A 117 -7.07 4.65 -6.09
N GLY A 118 -6.54 3.88 -5.16
CA GLY A 118 -5.71 2.72 -5.48
C GLY A 118 -5.88 1.57 -4.51
N TRP A 119 -5.59 0.35 -4.99
CA TRP A 119 -5.68 -0.89 -4.22
C TRP A 119 -4.75 -1.97 -4.78
N GLY A 120 -4.64 -3.08 -4.06
CA GLY A 120 -3.74 -4.18 -4.40
C GLY A 120 -2.38 -4.08 -3.71
N ASP A 121 -1.35 -4.66 -4.32
CA ASP A 121 0.01 -4.63 -3.80
C ASP A 121 0.51 -3.19 -3.69
N ASN A 122 1.13 -2.89 -2.56
CA ASN A 122 1.70 -1.59 -2.29
C ASN A 122 3.07 -1.68 -1.61
N THR A 123 3.66 -2.88 -1.57
CA THR A 123 4.92 -3.14 -0.85
C THR A 123 6.09 -2.28 -1.33
N CYS A 124 6.02 -1.74 -2.56
CA CYS A 124 7.00 -0.83 -3.15
C CYS A 124 6.50 0.63 -3.21
N GLY A 125 5.33 0.95 -2.64
CA GLY A 125 4.73 2.28 -2.67
C GLY A 125 4.06 2.64 -4.01
N GLN A 126 3.79 1.63 -4.85
CA GLN A 126 3.24 1.82 -6.21
C GLN A 126 1.87 2.51 -6.26
N ILE A 127 1.09 2.49 -5.17
CA ILE A 127 -0.22 3.17 -5.10
C ILE A 127 -0.06 4.67 -4.84
N GLY A 128 1.05 5.11 -4.24
CA GLY A 128 1.28 6.52 -3.98
C GLY A 128 0.38 7.13 -2.90
N CYS A 129 -0.24 6.32 -2.03
CA CYS A 129 -1.09 6.79 -0.92
C CYS A 129 -0.31 7.32 0.30
N GLY A 130 1.04 7.31 0.26
CA GLY A 130 1.92 7.79 1.33
C GLY A 130 2.34 6.72 2.34
N TYR A 131 1.89 5.48 2.16
CA TYR A 131 2.29 4.31 2.95
C TYR A 131 2.52 3.10 2.05
N PHE A 132 3.11 2.01 2.58
CA PHE A 132 3.52 0.81 1.82
C PHE A 132 2.56 -0.38 1.96
N ASN A 133 1.49 -0.28 2.74
CA ASN A 133 0.53 -1.38 2.90
C ASN A 133 -0.91 -0.87 2.95
N THR A 134 -1.74 -1.35 2.04
CA THR A 134 -3.18 -1.04 1.97
C THR A 134 -4.06 -2.18 2.48
N TRP A 135 -3.48 -3.32 2.86
CA TRP A 135 -4.21 -4.54 3.21
C TRP A 135 -5.16 -5.02 2.10
N GLY A 136 -4.87 -4.68 0.84
CA GLY A 136 -5.75 -4.96 -0.29
C GLY A 136 -7.02 -4.11 -0.35
N GLN A 137 -7.19 -3.14 0.57
CA GLN A 137 -8.31 -2.22 0.59
C GLN A 137 -8.13 -1.09 -0.41
N ILE A 138 -9.26 -0.51 -0.84
CA ILE A 138 -9.28 0.71 -1.64
C ILE A 138 -8.95 1.91 -0.76
N VAL A 139 -7.95 2.67 -1.18
CA VAL A 139 -7.48 3.86 -0.46
C VAL A 139 -7.54 5.09 -1.34
N LEU A 140 -7.95 6.21 -0.77
CA LEU A 140 -7.91 7.52 -1.44
C LEU A 140 -6.46 8.01 -1.51
N ILE A 141 -5.99 8.31 -2.72
CA ILE A 141 -4.70 8.94 -2.96
C ILE A 141 -4.85 10.44 -2.71
N THR A 142 -4.61 10.82 -1.46
CA THR A 142 -4.80 12.20 -0.99
C THR A 142 -3.70 13.17 -1.43
N LYS A 143 -2.61 12.67 -2.03
CA LYS A 143 -1.48 13.49 -2.47
C LYS A 143 -1.04 13.12 -3.88
N LEU A 144 -1.68 13.72 -4.88
CA LEU A 144 -1.14 13.79 -6.24
C LEU A 144 -0.07 14.88 -6.28
N GLY A 145 1.18 14.53 -5.98
CA GLY A 145 2.37 15.30 -6.38
C GLY A 145 2.49 16.80 -6.01
N HIS A 146 1.63 17.37 -5.17
CA HIS A 146 1.84 18.72 -4.63
C HIS A 146 2.56 18.64 -3.28
N ASN A 147 3.79 19.16 -3.28
CA ASN A 147 4.69 19.43 -2.16
C ASN A 147 3.93 20.05 -0.95
N SER A 148 3.41 19.20 -0.07
CA SER A 148 2.99 19.59 1.28
C SER A 148 3.67 18.66 2.28
N HIS A 149 4.96 18.96 2.44
CA HIS A 149 5.85 18.48 3.48
C HIS A 149 5.26 18.87 4.84
N GLU A 150 5.42 18.01 5.86
CA GLU A 150 4.85 18.11 7.23
C GLU A 150 3.41 17.58 7.48
N ASN A 151 2.53 17.52 6.48
CA ASN A 151 1.10 17.21 6.73
C ASN A 151 0.71 15.71 6.81
N HIS A 152 1.55 14.75 6.41
CA HIS A 152 1.10 13.35 6.30
C HIS A 152 0.77 12.70 7.66
N TYR A 153 1.66 12.83 8.65
CA TYR A 153 1.44 12.33 10.00
C TYR A 153 0.25 13.02 10.68
N LYS A 154 0.18 14.35 10.62
CA LYS A 154 -0.94 15.14 11.20
C LYS A 154 -2.28 14.86 10.52
N ASN A 155 -2.29 14.41 9.26
CA ASN A 155 -3.50 14.04 8.56
C ASN A 155 -4.03 12.68 9.00
N LEU A 156 -3.15 11.70 9.20
CA LEU A 156 -3.54 10.32 9.57
C LEU A 156 -3.75 10.11 11.06
N PHE A 157 -3.09 10.90 11.91
CA PHE A 157 -3.05 10.64 13.34
C PHE A 157 -3.53 11.84 14.17
N ILE A 158 -4.21 11.53 15.27
CA ILE A 158 -4.49 12.43 16.38
C ILE A 158 -3.49 12.09 17.49
N GLU A 159 -2.61 13.02 17.84
CA GLU A 159 -1.74 12.90 19.01
C GLU A 159 -2.59 12.92 20.28
N LEU A 160 -2.50 11.87 21.10
CA LEU A 160 -3.24 11.77 22.37
C LEU A 160 -2.37 12.22 23.54
N SER A 161 -1.15 11.69 23.65
CA SER A 161 -0.21 12.05 24.71
C SER A 161 1.23 11.65 24.38
N ALA A 162 2.21 12.36 24.94
CA ALA A 162 3.59 11.87 24.95
C ALA A 162 3.72 10.74 25.97
N ILE A 163 4.36 9.63 25.58
CA ILE A 163 4.49 8.40 26.39
C ILE A 163 5.95 7.99 26.63
N GLY A 164 6.92 8.67 26.03
CA GLY A 164 8.34 8.43 26.29
C GLY A 164 9.25 9.39 25.54
N SER A 165 10.49 9.51 25.97
CA SER A 165 11.52 10.31 25.30
C SER A 165 12.87 9.60 25.35
N GLY A 166 13.63 9.67 24.26
CA GLY A 166 14.98 9.10 24.16
C GLY A 166 15.93 10.05 23.42
N GLY A 167 17.18 9.61 23.22
CA GLY A 167 18.25 10.46 22.68
C GLY A 167 17.97 11.10 21.31
N PHE A 168 17.09 10.50 20.51
CA PHE A 168 16.75 10.99 19.18
C PHE A 168 15.31 11.49 19.04
N GLY A 169 14.49 11.51 20.08
CA GLY A 169 13.11 12.01 19.94
C GLY A 169 12.10 11.58 21.01
N THR A 170 10.84 11.91 20.76
CA THR A 170 9.71 11.68 21.67
C THR A 170 8.77 10.63 21.07
N VAL A 171 8.24 9.73 21.90
CA VAL A 171 7.22 8.76 21.55
C VAL A 171 5.85 9.29 21.97
N PHE A 172 4.91 9.27 21.05
CA PHE A 172 3.53 9.70 21.24
C PHE A 172 2.58 8.51 21.15
N LYS A 173 1.60 8.45 22.05
CA LYS A 173 0.39 7.66 21.82
C LYS A 173 -0.48 8.43 20.85
N VAL A 174 -0.91 7.77 19.78
CA VAL A 174 -1.72 8.38 18.73
C VAL A 174 -2.93 7.50 18.41
N LYS A 175 -3.97 8.12 17.88
CA LYS A 175 -5.12 7.44 17.29
C LYS A 175 -5.13 7.68 15.79
N HIS A 176 -5.21 6.61 15.00
CA HIS A 176 -5.34 6.75 13.55
C HIS A 176 -6.79 7.12 13.20
N LYS A 177 -6.97 8.13 12.33
CA LYS A 177 -8.27 8.75 12.05
C LYS A 177 -9.20 7.89 11.18
N ILE A 178 -8.69 6.83 10.57
CA ILE A 178 -9.45 6.00 9.63
C ILE A 178 -9.91 4.71 10.30
N ASP A 179 -8.97 3.95 10.87
CA ASP A 179 -9.26 2.66 11.53
C ASP A 179 -9.52 2.80 13.04
N GLU A 180 -9.40 4.02 13.59
CA GLU A 180 -9.60 4.34 14.99
C GLU A 180 -8.65 3.61 15.97
N HIS A 181 -7.62 2.92 15.44
CA HIS A 181 -6.67 2.12 16.20
C HIS A 181 -5.62 2.99 16.90
N ILE A 182 -5.09 2.47 18.02
CA ILE A 182 -4.13 3.18 18.86
C ILE A 182 -2.72 2.68 18.57
N TYR A 183 -1.82 3.62 18.27
CA TYR A 183 -0.41 3.34 17.99
C TYR A 183 0.52 4.11 18.92
N ALA A 184 1.75 3.65 19.02
CA ALA A 184 2.87 4.45 19.51
C ALA A 184 3.65 4.97 18.30
N VAL A 185 3.94 6.27 18.22
CA VAL A 185 4.75 6.86 17.15
C VAL A 185 5.94 7.58 17.75
N LYS A 186 7.15 7.14 17.42
CA LYS A 186 8.38 7.85 17.74
C LYS A 186 8.67 8.90 16.69
N ARG A 187 8.68 10.16 17.11
CA ARG A 187 9.10 11.31 16.30
C ARG A 187 10.56 11.60 16.58
N VAL A 188 11.40 11.37 15.59
CA VAL A 188 12.84 11.65 15.61
C VAL A 188 13.10 12.98 14.91
N GLN A 189 13.79 13.91 15.57
CA GLN A 189 14.16 15.18 14.96
C GLN A 189 15.53 15.07 14.29
N ILE A 190 15.60 15.37 13.00
CA ILE A 190 16.85 15.42 12.22
C ILE A 190 17.44 16.82 12.36
N LYS A 191 18.48 16.95 13.20
CA LYS A 191 19.08 18.26 13.51
C LYS A 191 20.05 18.72 12.41
N ASP A 192 20.79 17.78 11.84
CA ASP A 192 21.68 17.99 10.71
C ASP A 192 21.67 16.77 9.77
N PHE A 193 22.13 16.98 8.53
CA PHE A 193 22.17 15.96 7.48
C PHE A 193 23.60 15.41 7.27
N SER A 194 24.48 15.53 8.26
CA SER A 194 25.81 14.92 8.16
C SER A 194 25.68 13.40 8.07
N GLU A 195 26.57 12.74 7.31
CA GLU A 195 26.57 11.28 7.20
C GLU A 195 26.67 10.60 8.57
N GLU A 196 27.47 11.18 9.48
CA GLU A 196 27.63 10.67 10.84
C GLU A 196 26.32 10.74 11.65
N TYR A 197 25.61 11.86 11.62
CA TYR A 197 24.35 12.03 12.34
C TYR A 197 23.26 11.13 11.76
N LEU A 198 23.14 11.08 10.43
CA LEU A 198 22.19 10.20 9.75
C LEU A 198 22.48 8.75 10.10
N GLN A 199 23.74 8.32 10.10
CA GLN A 199 24.13 6.96 10.47
C GLN A 199 23.73 6.62 11.93
N ARG A 200 23.82 7.58 12.85
CA ARG A 200 23.34 7.39 14.24
C ARG A 200 21.83 7.24 14.32
N VAL A 201 21.08 8.06 13.58
CA VAL A 201 19.61 7.91 13.45
C VAL A 201 19.26 6.54 12.84
N TYR A 202 19.96 6.11 11.79
CA TYR A 202 19.78 4.78 11.19
C TYR A 202 20.08 3.65 12.18
N ASN A 203 21.12 3.78 13.01
CA ASN A 203 21.46 2.77 14.01
C ASN A 203 20.41 2.67 15.12
N GLU A 204 19.85 3.80 15.57
CA GLU A 204 18.72 3.83 16.51
C GLU A 204 17.50 3.11 15.91
N VAL A 205 17.13 3.46 14.67
CA VAL A 205 16.01 2.85 13.92
C VAL A 205 16.22 1.34 13.77
N LYS A 206 17.43 0.92 13.36
CA LYS A 206 17.81 -0.49 13.21
C LYS A 206 17.76 -1.25 14.53
N THR A 207 18.08 -0.60 15.64
CA THR A 207 18.01 -1.20 16.98
C THR A 207 16.56 -1.38 17.42
N LEU A 208 15.70 -0.41 17.15
CA LEU A 208 14.26 -0.53 17.40
C LEU A 208 13.63 -1.64 16.55
N GLY A 209 14.05 -1.79 15.29
CA GLY A 209 13.60 -2.87 14.41
C GLY A 209 14.09 -4.27 14.82
N LYS A 210 15.00 -4.39 15.79
CA LYS A 210 15.39 -5.67 16.42
C LYS A 210 14.50 -6.04 17.61
N LEU A 211 13.68 -5.13 18.12
CA LEU A 211 12.60 -5.48 19.05
C LEU A 211 11.58 -6.33 18.29
N SER A 212 10.97 -7.32 18.95
CA SER A 212 10.18 -8.37 18.30
C SER A 212 9.28 -7.84 17.16
N PRO A 213 9.18 -8.52 16.00
CA PRO A 213 8.39 -8.10 14.84
C PRO A 213 6.93 -7.75 15.15
N GLU A 214 6.41 -8.25 16.26
CA GLU A 214 5.06 -7.99 16.79
C GLU A 214 4.84 -6.53 17.23
N TYR A 215 5.90 -5.73 17.43
CA TYR A 215 5.77 -4.36 17.97
C TYR A 215 6.27 -3.24 17.03
N CYS A 216 6.87 -3.59 15.89
CA CYS A 216 7.43 -2.62 14.96
C CYS A 216 6.48 -2.41 13.76
N VAL A 217 5.68 -1.33 13.80
CA VAL A 217 4.65 -1.06 12.79
C VAL A 217 5.06 0.09 11.91
N GLN A 218 5.73 -0.21 10.79
CA GLN A 218 5.84 0.70 9.66
C GLN A 218 6.64 2.01 9.88
N TYR A 219 7.49 2.31 8.90
CA TYR A 219 8.33 3.50 8.88
C TYR A 219 7.68 4.57 8.01
N TYR A 220 7.65 5.81 8.50
CA TYR A 220 7.32 6.98 7.68
C TYR A 220 8.56 7.85 7.57
N ASN A 221 9.15 7.85 6.37
CA ASN A 221 10.15 8.85 6.03
C ASN A 221 9.43 10.19 5.81
N SER A 222 9.84 11.23 6.52
CA SER A 222 9.54 12.60 6.12
C SER A 222 10.81 13.29 5.61
N TRP A 223 10.67 13.97 4.47
CA TRP A 223 11.74 14.53 3.64
C TRP A 223 12.12 15.97 4.10
N PRO A 224 13.20 16.58 3.55
CA PRO A 224 14.15 17.47 4.23
C PRO A 224 13.60 18.75 4.84
N GLU A 225 12.46 19.24 4.36
CA GLU A 225 11.86 20.49 4.85
C GLU A 225 11.26 20.30 6.25
N SER A 226 10.83 19.09 6.58
CA SER A 226 10.18 18.80 7.86
C SER A 226 11.16 18.41 8.98
N LYS A 227 12.43 18.10 8.69
CA LYS A 227 13.45 17.69 9.69
C LYS A 227 12.98 16.64 10.70
N HIS A 228 12.05 15.76 10.34
CA HIS A 228 11.56 14.71 11.23
C HIS A 228 11.57 13.34 10.54
N LEU A 229 11.60 12.28 11.33
CA LEU A 229 11.40 10.89 10.95
C LEU A 229 10.37 10.30 11.91
N TYR A 230 9.35 9.60 11.42
CA TYR A 230 8.30 9.02 12.24
C TYR A 230 8.33 7.49 12.16
N ILE A 231 8.40 6.83 13.31
CA ILE A 231 8.40 5.36 13.41
C ILE A 231 7.12 4.96 14.13
N GLN A 232 6.21 4.29 13.45
CA GLN A 232 4.98 3.77 14.07
C GLN A 232 5.27 2.39 14.71
N MET A 233 4.55 2.06 15.77
CA MET A 233 4.69 0.85 16.59
C MET A 233 3.30 0.46 17.13
N GLU A 234 3.05 -0.84 17.34
CA GLU A 234 1.84 -1.26 18.05
C GLU A 234 1.88 -0.74 19.48
N PHE A 235 0.77 -0.18 19.96
CA PHE A 235 0.69 0.30 21.33
C PHE A 235 0.35 -0.87 22.26
N CYS A 236 1.34 -1.34 23.04
CA CYS A 236 1.11 -2.31 24.10
C CYS A 236 0.81 -1.60 25.43
N SER A 237 -0.28 -2.00 26.10
CA SER A 237 -0.68 -1.47 27.42
C SER A 237 0.11 -2.06 28.59
N GLN A 238 0.97 -3.06 28.36
CA GLN A 238 1.77 -3.71 29.38
C GLN A 238 3.12 -3.00 29.58
N ASN A 239 3.60 -2.98 30.83
CA ASN A 239 4.82 -2.27 31.22
C ASN A 239 6.07 -2.89 30.55
N LEU A 240 6.61 -2.21 29.53
CA LEU A 240 7.79 -2.63 28.76
C LEU A 240 9.13 -2.56 29.51
N ARG A 241 9.15 -2.20 30.81
CA ARG A 241 10.37 -2.02 31.61
C ARG A 241 11.24 -3.29 31.75
N ASN A 242 10.72 -4.46 31.43
CA ASN A 242 11.41 -5.73 31.64
C ASN A 242 12.10 -6.31 30.38
N ILE A 243 12.09 -5.62 29.23
CA ILE A 243 12.50 -6.26 27.96
C ILE A 243 13.89 -5.84 27.45
N VAL A 244 14.51 -4.72 27.86
CA VAL A 244 15.78 -4.31 27.23
C VAL A 244 16.73 -3.50 28.13
N GLU A 245 17.60 -4.17 28.90
CA GLU A 245 18.95 -3.64 29.17
C GLU A 245 19.86 -4.02 27.99
N VAL A 246 19.81 -3.27 26.89
CA VAL A 246 20.83 -3.39 25.85
C VAL A 246 21.65 -2.12 25.88
N LYS A 247 22.83 -2.21 26.49
CA LYS A 247 23.83 -1.15 26.42
C LYS A 247 24.19 -0.93 24.94
N PRO A 248 24.26 0.32 24.46
CA PRO A 248 24.66 0.59 23.08
C PRO A 248 26.08 0.08 22.83
N GLN A 249 26.22 -0.90 21.93
CA GLN A 249 27.53 -1.30 21.43
C GLN A 249 27.95 -0.34 20.32
N VAL A 250 29.01 0.43 20.58
CA VAL A 250 29.68 1.27 19.59
C VAL A 250 30.50 0.35 18.68
N PHE A 251 30.07 0.13 17.44
CA PHE A 251 30.89 -0.53 16.43
C PHE A 251 31.60 0.54 15.59
N GLY A 252 32.79 0.94 16.02
CA GLY A 252 33.76 1.66 15.20
C GLY A 252 34.65 0.65 14.45
N ARG A 253 34.79 0.81 13.14
CA ARG A 253 35.82 0.12 12.34
C ARG A 253 37.20 0.46 12.91
N GLN A 254 38.03 -0.57 13.11
CA GLN A 254 39.49 -0.40 13.09
C GLN A 254 39.87 0.18 11.73
N LEU A 255 40.38 1.41 11.72
CA LEU A 255 41.22 1.90 10.63
C LEU A 255 42.59 1.24 10.81
N GLY A 256 43.02 0.55 9.77
CA GLY A 256 44.21 -0.29 9.78
C GLY A 256 45.50 0.47 10.06
N GLU A 257 46.41 -0.24 10.72
CA GLU A 257 47.83 0.05 10.76
C GLU A 257 48.37 0.10 9.33
N ALA A 258 48.99 1.22 8.96
CA ALA A 258 49.85 1.32 7.79
C ALA A 258 51.14 2.07 8.20
N MET A 259 52.18 1.25 8.37
CA MET A 259 53.61 1.48 8.16
C MET A 259 54.28 2.75 8.69
N ASP A 260 55.25 2.48 9.56
CA ASP A 260 56.41 3.31 9.85
C ASP A 260 57.06 3.88 8.58
N CYS A 261 57.37 5.17 8.63
CA CYS A 261 58.42 5.80 7.85
C CYS A 261 59.17 6.78 8.75
N VAL A 262 60.48 6.50 8.86
CA VAL A 262 61.59 7.18 9.57
C VAL A 262 61.83 6.73 11.01
#